data_AF-A0A3P7LMS0-F1
#
_entry.id   AF-A0A3P7LMS0-F1
#
_cell.length_a   1.000
_cell.length_b   1.000
_cell.length_c   1.000
_cell.angle_alpha   90.00
_cell.angle_beta   90.00
_cell.angle_gamma   90.00
#
_symmetry.space_group_name_H-M   'P 1'
#
loop_
_entity.id
_entity.type
_entity.pdbx_description
1 polymer ?
#
loop_
_entity_poly.entity_id
_entity_poly.type
_entity_poly.pdbx_seq_one_letter_code
_entity_poly.pdbx_strand_id
1 'polypeptide(L)'
;MRQGQQYDLSNPKILALHKLYRVERTPPRHAGYDILKNPRIMKGTAFDLRERHRLGILGLIPPAVMTIEQQEYRIIRRIRAQTDPLMKYIILDELQSRNEALFYRVLHDNITELMPIVYTPTVGLACQNYGDIYRFPKLVFD
;
A
#
# COMPACT_ATOMS: atom_id res chain seq x y z
N MET A 1 4.47 -9.98 -10.57
CA MET A 1 3.24 -9.85 -11.36
C MET A 1 2.81 -11.22 -11.90
N ARG A 2 1.71 -11.81 -11.44
CA ARG A 2 1.11 -12.92 -12.20
C ARG A 2 0.64 -12.32 -13.53
N GLN A 3 1.18 -12.80 -14.64
CA GLN A 3 0.50 -12.61 -15.92
C GLN A 3 -0.90 -13.21 -15.73
N GLY A 4 -1.91 -12.36 -15.55
CA GLY A 4 -3.28 -12.82 -15.44
C GLY A 4 -3.59 -13.58 -16.73
N GLN A 5 -4.10 -14.81 -16.62
CA GLN A 5 -4.62 -15.52 -17.79
C GLN A 5 -5.59 -14.58 -18.49
N GLN A 6 -5.22 -14.15 -19.70
CA GLN A 6 -6.04 -13.25 -20.49
C GLN A 6 -7.22 -14.08 -21.00
N TYR A 7 -8.31 -14.04 -20.25
CA TYR A 7 -9.54 -14.74 -20.60
C TYR A 7 -10.05 -14.22 -21.94
N ASP A 8 -10.42 -15.12 -22.84
CA ASP A 8 -11.09 -14.75 -24.07
C ASP A 8 -12.52 -14.27 -23.77
N LEU A 9 -12.67 -12.95 -23.61
CA LEU A 9 -13.94 -12.30 -23.31
C LEU A 9 -14.90 -12.25 -24.52
N SER A 10 -14.49 -12.74 -25.69
CA SER A 10 -15.38 -12.88 -26.84
C SER A 10 -16.39 -14.02 -26.65
N ASN A 11 -16.04 -15.05 -25.87
CA ASN A 11 -16.96 -16.14 -25.54
C ASN A 11 -18.03 -15.66 -24.52
N PRO A 12 -19.33 -15.77 -24.83
CA PRO A 12 -20.40 -15.26 -23.97
C PRO A 12 -20.45 -15.95 -22.59
N LYS A 13 -20.06 -17.23 -22.49
CA LYS A 13 -20.01 -17.94 -21.21
C LYS A 13 -18.87 -17.44 -20.33
N ILE A 14 -17.70 -17.18 -20.93
CA ILE A 14 -16.54 -16.64 -20.21
C ILE A 14 -16.81 -15.19 -19.79
N LEU A 15 -17.45 -14.40 -20.64
CA LEU A 15 -17.86 -13.03 -20.32
C LEU A 15 -18.85 -12.99 -19.15
N ALA A 16 -19.85 -13.88 -19.15
CA ALA A 16 -20.82 -13.98 -18.05
C ALA A 16 -20.13 -14.34 -16.73
N LEU A 17 -19.21 -15.31 -16.76
CA LEU A 17 -18.43 -15.71 -15.60
C LEU A 17 -17.55 -14.57 -15.07
N HIS A 18 -16.83 -13.88 -15.96
CA HIS A 18 -16.01 -12.73 -15.60
C HIS A 18 -16.85 -11.60 -14.97
N LYS A 19 -18.04 -11.31 -15.51
CA LYS A 19 -18.95 -10.32 -14.91
C LYS A 19 -19.50 -10.75 -13.55
N LEU A 20 -19.71 -12.05 -13.32
CA LEU A 20 -20.22 -12.57 -12.05
C LEU A 20 -19.19 -12.47 -10.92
N TYR A 21 -17.90 -12.71 -11.22
CA TYR A 21 -16.84 -12.78 -10.20
C TYR A 21 -15.91 -11.57 -10.14
N ARG A 22 -15.99 -10.62 -11.08
CA ARG A 22 -15.16 -9.40 -11.02
C ARG A 22 -15.47 -8.59 -9.76
N VAL A 23 -14.44 -7.97 -9.19
CA VAL A 23 -14.63 -7.03 -8.09
C VAL A 23 -15.25 -5.74 -8.64
N GLU A 24 -16.42 -5.38 -8.12
CA GLU A 24 -17.10 -4.14 -8.49
C GLU A 24 -16.39 -2.91 -7.89
N ARG A 25 -16.40 -1.80 -8.63
CA ARG A 25 -15.74 -0.56 -8.19
C ARG A 25 -16.59 0.13 -7.12
N THR A 26 -16.00 0.38 -5.96
CA THR A 26 -16.62 1.16 -4.88
C THR A 26 -16.02 2.57 -4.83
N PRO A 27 -16.80 3.62 -5.18
CA PRO A 27 -16.30 4.98 -5.08
C PRO A 27 -16.11 5.38 -3.60
N PRO A 28 -15.06 6.16 -3.27
CA PRO A 28 -14.86 6.62 -1.91
C PRO A 28 -15.99 7.58 -1.50
N ARG A 29 -16.50 7.44 -0.27
CA ARG A 29 -17.52 8.33 0.31
C ARG A 29 -16.94 9.63 0.87
N HIS A 30 -15.64 9.63 1.17
CA HIS A 30 -14.93 10.76 1.77
C HIS A 30 -14.16 11.54 0.70
N ALA A 31 -13.86 12.81 0.97
CA ALA A 31 -13.10 13.70 0.09
C ALA A 31 -12.17 14.60 0.91
N GLY A 32 -11.27 15.31 0.23
CA GLY A 32 -10.33 16.24 0.83
C GLY A 32 -9.38 15.56 1.82
N TYR A 33 -9.22 16.16 2.99
CA TYR A 33 -8.26 15.72 3.99
C TYR A 33 -8.53 14.29 4.50
N ASP A 34 -9.78 13.83 4.51
CA ASP A 34 -10.15 12.50 5.00
C ASP A 34 -9.59 11.37 4.11
N ILE A 35 -9.38 11.64 2.82
CA ILE A 35 -8.72 10.69 1.91
C ILE A 35 -7.28 10.43 2.36
N LEU A 36 -6.58 11.45 2.86
CA LEU A 36 -5.17 11.35 3.25
C LEU A 36 -4.97 10.49 4.50
N LYS A 37 -5.99 10.36 5.34
CA LYS A 37 -5.99 9.52 6.54
C LYS A 37 -6.36 8.07 6.27
N ASN A 38 -6.90 7.76 5.09
CA ASN A 38 -7.37 6.42 4.77
C ASN A 38 -6.33 5.66 3.93
N PRO A 39 -5.53 4.75 4.53
CA PRO A 39 -4.48 4.03 3.80
C PRO A 39 -4.99 3.13 2.68
N ARG A 40 -6.26 2.71 2.71
CA ARG A 40 -6.87 1.89 1.64
C ARG A 40 -7.12 2.66 0.36
N ILE A 41 -7.34 3.97 0.49
CA ILE A 41 -7.67 4.85 -0.65
C ILE A 41 -6.44 5.67 -1.07
N MET A 42 -5.60 6.05 -0.10
CA MET A 42 -4.45 6.91 -0.30
C MET A 42 -3.42 6.30 -1.24
N LYS A 43 -3.17 6.95 -2.38
CA LYS A 43 -2.15 6.58 -3.37
C LYS A 43 -0.88 7.45 -3.28
N GLY A 44 -0.83 8.41 -2.35
CA GLY A 44 0.24 9.39 -2.26
C GLY A 44 0.39 10.19 -3.56
N THR A 45 1.61 10.29 -4.09
CA THR A 45 1.90 11.00 -5.35
C THR A 45 1.39 10.29 -6.60
N ALA A 46 0.81 9.08 -6.49
CA ALA A 46 0.30 8.34 -7.64
C ALA A 46 -1.12 8.75 -8.05
N PHE A 47 -1.77 9.66 -7.32
CA PHE A 47 -2.98 10.31 -7.82
C PHE A 47 -2.65 11.19 -9.02
N ASP A 48 -3.38 10.97 -10.12
CA ASP A 48 -3.31 11.85 -11.28
C ASP A 48 -3.99 13.20 -10.99
N LEU A 49 -3.77 14.21 -11.85
CA LEU A 49 -4.31 15.55 -11.62
C LEU A 49 -5.85 15.56 -11.57
N ARG A 50 -6.53 14.74 -12.38
CA ARG A 50 -7.99 14.69 -12.45
C ARG A 50 -8.57 14.05 -11.17
N GLU A 51 -7.95 12.98 -10.68
CA GLU A 51 -8.27 12.37 -9.40
C GLU A 51 -8.08 13.38 -8.26
N ARG A 52 -6.98 14.15 -8.27
CA ARG A 52 -6.73 15.17 -7.24
C ARG A 52 -7.80 16.25 -7.20
N HIS A 53 -8.24 16.75 -8.37
CA HIS A 53 -9.36 17.70 -8.45
C HIS A 53 -10.66 17.07 -7.96
N ARG A 54 -11.01 15.88 -8.45
CA ARG A 54 -12.26 15.19 -8.10
C ARG A 54 -12.35 14.87 -6.61
N LEU A 55 -11.24 14.45 -6.01
CA LEU A 55 -11.16 14.10 -4.59
C LEU A 55 -10.90 15.31 -3.70
N GLY A 56 -10.71 16.52 -4.23
CA GLY A 56 -10.46 17.73 -3.44
C GLY A 56 -9.13 17.73 -2.69
N ILE A 57 -8.11 17.02 -3.20
CA ILE A 57 -6.78 16.88 -2.57
C ILE A 57 -5.69 17.69 -3.29
N LEU A 58 -6.05 18.49 -4.29
CA LEU A 58 -5.12 19.40 -4.94
C LEU A 58 -4.56 20.40 -3.92
N GLY A 59 -3.24 20.56 -3.88
CA GLY A 59 -2.55 21.39 -2.89
C GLY A 59 -2.28 20.72 -1.54
N LEU A 60 -2.93 19.59 -1.23
CA LEU A 60 -2.69 18.83 0.01
C LEU A 60 -1.56 17.80 -0.10
N ILE A 61 -1.13 17.48 -1.33
CA ILE A 61 -0.02 16.57 -1.61
C ILE A 61 0.99 17.24 -2.56
N PRO A 62 2.28 16.84 -2.55
CA PRO A 62 3.28 17.39 -3.45
C PRO A 62 2.85 17.34 -4.92
N PRO A 63 3.24 18.33 -5.75
CA PRO A 63 2.77 18.45 -7.14
C PRO A 63 3.27 17.32 -8.06
N ALA A 64 4.34 16.62 -7.67
CA ALA A 64 4.87 15.49 -8.42
C ALA A 64 3.83 14.36 -8.56
N VAL A 65 3.69 13.84 -9.78
CA VAL A 65 2.92 12.62 -10.07
C VAL A 65 3.92 11.49 -10.29
N MET A 66 3.78 10.40 -9.54
CA MET A 66 4.70 9.25 -9.62
C MET A 66 3.93 7.98 -9.95
N THR A 67 4.51 7.08 -10.73
CA THR A 67 3.94 5.73 -10.88
C THR A 67 4.14 4.92 -9.60
N ILE A 68 3.37 3.84 -9.45
CA ILE A 68 3.51 2.95 -8.28
C ILE A 68 4.91 2.32 -8.22
N GLU A 69 5.51 2.02 -9.37
CA GLU A 69 6.87 1.47 -9.49
C GLU A 69 7.93 2.48 -9.03
N GLN A 70 7.75 3.77 -9.36
CA GLN A 70 8.66 4.82 -8.89
C GLN A 70 8.55 5.02 -7.37
N GLN A 71 7.34 4.90 -6.81
CA GLN A 71 7.14 4.95 -5.36
C GLN A 71 7.79 3.73 -4.69
N GLU A 72 7.58 2.54 -5.23
CA GLU A 72 8.21 1.29 -4.77
C GLU A 72 9.73 1.41 -4.75
N TYR A 73 10.34 1.87 -5.85
CA TYR A 73 11.79 2.08 -5.94
C TYR A 73 12.33 2.99 -4.82
N ARG A 74 11.62 4.08 -4.49
CA ARG A 74 12.01 4.98 -3.41
C ARG A 74 11.94 4.32 -2.04
N ILE A 75 10.90 3.52 -1.80
CA ILE A 75 10.73 2.79 -0.54
C ILE A 75 11.82 1.74 -0.40
N ILE A 76 12.03 0.89 -1.41
CA ILE A 76 13.02 -0.19 -1.30
C ILE A 76 14.44 0.37 -1.14
N ARG A 77 14.76 1.48 -1.81
CA ARG A 77 16.03 2.19 -1.60
C ARG A 77 16.19 2.66 -0.16
N ARG A 78 15.13 3.20 0.46
CA ARG A 78 15.13 3.63 1.87
C ARG A 78 15.31 2.45 2.82
N ILE A 79 14.64 1.32 2.56
CA ILE A 79 14.75 0.10 3.37
C ILE A 79 16.16 -0.49 3.30
N ARG A 80 16.73 -0.63 2.10
CA ARG A 80 18.07 -1.18 1.88
C ARG A 80 19.20 -0.31 2.44
N ALA A 81 18.95 1.00 2.59
CA ALA A 81 19.88 1.91 3.23
C ALA A 81 19.94 1.73 4.77
N GLN A 82 18.96 1.07 5.38
CA GLN A 82 18.99 0.77 6.82
C GLN A 82 19.78 -0.52 7.08
N THR A 83 20.61 -0.50 8.11
CA THR A 83 21.32 -1.69 8.61
C THR A 83 20.50 -2.42 9.68
N ASP A 84 19.84 -1.67 10.55
CA ASP A 84 19.01 -2.20 11.64
C ASP A 84 17.68 -2.80 11.13
N PRO A 85 17.40 -4.09 11.39
CA PRO A 85 16.12 -4.73 11.09
C PRO A 85 14.91 -4.01 11.71
N LEU A 86 15.05 -3.45 12.92
CA LEU A 86 13.96 -2.74 13.59
C LEU A 86 13.58 -1.46 12.84
N MET A 87 14.57 -0.71 12.34
CA MET A 87 14.33 0.46 11.50
C MET A 87 13.65 0.10 10.17
N LYS A 88 14.00 -1.06 9.58
CA LYS A 88 13.30 -1.57 8.39
C LYS A 88 11.84 -1.90 8.69
N TYR A 89 11.58 -2.56 9.83
CA TYR A 89 10.23 -2.85 10.30
C TYR A 89 9.42 -1.55 10.47
N ILE A 90 9.98 -0.54 11.13
CA ILE A 90 9.34 0.77 11.33
C ILE A 90 8.94 1.42 9.99
N ILE A 91 9.82 1.38 8.99
CA ILE A 91 9.51 1.94 7.65
C ILE A 91 8.34 1.20 7.01
N LEU A 92 8.28 -0.11 7.13
CA LEU A 92 7.19 -0.93 6.60
C LEU A 92 5.88 -0.69 7.37
N ASP A 93 5.95 -0.53 8.68
CA ASP A 93 4.82 -0.22 9.55
C ASP A 93 4.19 1.15 9.22
N GLU A 94 5.02 2.18 9.04
CA GLU A 94 4.63 3.50 8.55
C GLU A 94 3.96 3.41 7.19
N LEU A 95 4.55 2.64 6.27
CA LEU A 95 4.06 2.51 4.91
C LEU A 95 2.67 1.90 4.88
N GLN A 96 2.45 0.81 5.61
CA GLN A 96 1.15 0.16 5.73
C GLN A 96 0.08 1.13 6.24
N SER A 97 0.44 1.97 7.22
CA SER A 97 -0.49 2.93 7.83
C SER A 97 -0.82 4.13 6.93
N ARG A 98 -0.03 4.37 5.89
CA ARG A 98 -0.19 5.52 4.98
C ARG A 98 -0.70 5.16 3.59
N ASN A 99 -0.30 4.00 3.05
CA ASN A 99 -0.66 3.54 1.72
C ASN A 99 -0.57 2.01 1.67
N GLU A 100 -1.70 1.36 1.93
CA GLU A 100 -1.83 -0.09 2.05
C GLU A 100 -1.53 -0.79 0.70
N ALA A 101 -1.97 -0.20 -0.41
CA ALA A 101 -1.72 -0.76 -1.74
C ALA A 101 -0.22 -0.78 -2.09
N LEU A 102 0.50 0.30 -1.79
CA LEU A 102 1.95 0.36 -2.00
C LEU A 102 2.71 -0.57 -1.05
N PHE A 103 2.26 -0.71 0.20
CA PHE A 103 2.82 -1.67 1.15
C PHE A 103 2.77 -3.10 0.59
N TYR A 104 1.59 -3.57 0.18
CA TYR A 104 1.46 -4.91 -0.39
C TYR A 104 2.21 -5.08 -1.70
N ARG A 105 2.32 -4.02 -2.51
CA ARG A 105 3.13 -4.05 -3.74
C ARG A 105 4.60 -4.28 -3.44
N VAL A 106 5.18 -3.48 -2.54
CA VAL A 106 6.60 -3.58 -2.12
C VAL A 106 6.90 -4.97 -1.53
N LEU A 107 6.01 -5.49 -0.67
CA LEU A 107 6.16 -6.82 -0.08
C LEU A 107 6.08 -7.93 -1.13
N HIS A 108 5.10 -7.86 -2.02
CA HIS A 108 4.91 -8.87 -3.05
C HIS A 108 6.14 -8.98 -3.96
N ASP A 109 6.69 -7.84 -4.40
CA ASP A 109 7.79 -7.83 -5.36
C ASP A 109 9.17 -8.12 -4.69
N ASN A 110 9.27 -8.00 -3.36
CA ASN A 110 10.53 -8.21 -2.61
C ASN A 110 10.35 -9.23 -1.46
N ILE A 111 9.48 -10.23 -1.64
CA ILE A 111 8.99 -11.11 -0.56
C ILE A 111 10.13 -11.83 0.17
N THR A 112 11.10 -12.39 -0.56
CA THR A 112 12.23 -13.12 0.02
C THR A 112 13.08 -12.24 0.94
N GLU A 113 13.24 -10.96 0.61
CA GLU A 113 14.03 -9.99 1.39
C GLU A 113 13.25 -9.48 2.62
N LEU A 114 11.93 -9.24 2.46
CA LEU A 114 11.14 -8.51 3.46
C LEU A 114 10.36 -9.41 4.43
N MET A 115 10.11 -10.68 4.09
CA MET A 115 9.46 -11.63 5.00
C MET A 115 10.11 -11.73 6.40
N PRO A 116 11.45 -11.83 6.55
CA PRO A 116 12.07 -11.90 7.87
C PRO A 116 11.97 -10.59 8.68
N ILE A 117 11.61 -9.48 8.01
CA ILE A 117 11.38 -8.18 8.65
C ILE A 117 9.94 -8.07 9.16
N VAL A 118 8.95 -8.47 8.37
CA VAL A 118 7.52 -8.31 8.73
C VAL A 118 7.03 -9.40 9.68
N TYR A 119 7.66 -10.57 9.67
CA TYR A 119 7.31 -11.69 10.53
C TYR A 119 8.52 -12.09 11.39
N THR A 120 8.81 -13.38 11.52
CA THR A 120 9.92 -13.87 12.33
C THR A 120 11.29 -13.64 11.67
N PRO A 121 12.33 -13.23 12.43
CA PRO A 121 12.36 -12.99 13.87
C PRO A 121 12.05 -11.53 14.29
N THR A 122 12.06 -10.59 13.35
CA THR A 122 12.07 -9.14 13.63
C THR A 122 10.79 -8.66 14.32
N VAL A 123 9.63 -9.25 14.01
CA VAL A 123 8.36 -8.89 14.67
C VAL A 123 8.39 -9.16 16.17
N GLY A 124 9.12 -10.19 16.62
CA GLY A 124 9.27 -10.48 18.05
C GLY A 124 10.06 -9.38 18.77
N LEU A 125 11.13 -8.89 18.13
CA LEU A 125 11.91 -7.75 18.63
C LEU A 125 11.09 -6.45 18.63
N ALA A 126 10.28 -6.25 17.58
CA ALA A 126 9.35 -5.13 17.48
C ALA A 126 8.30 -5.17 18.60
N CYS A 127 7.76 -6.33 18.93
CA CYS A 127 6.82 -6.51 20.05
C CYS A 127 7.48 -6.21 21.41
N GLN A 128 8.74 -6.64 21.62
CA GLN A 128 9.48 -6.34 22.86
C GLN A 128 9.70 -4.83 23.05
N ASN A 129 9.96 -4.10 21.95
CA ASN A 129 10.18 -2.66 21.95
C ASN A 129 8.92 -1.86 21.58
N TYR A 130 7.72 -2.45 21.65
CA TYR A 130 6.50 -1.86 21.11
C TYR A 130 6.12 -0.53 21.78
N GLY A 131 6.47 -0.34 23.06
CA GLY A 131 6.26 0.91 23.77
C GLY A 131 6.95 2.10 23.10
N ASP A 132 8.23 1.95 22.75
CA ASP A 132 9.02 2.97 22.05
C ASP A 132 8.67 3.06 20.55
N ILE A 133 8.23 1.90 20.05
CA ILE A 133 7.62 1.57 18.77
C ILE A 133 6.45 2.38 18.26
N TYR A 134 5.57 2.73 19.20
CA TYR A 134 4.15 2.91 18.92
C TYR A 134 3.88 4.15 18.08
N ARG A 135 3.11 3.98 16.98
CA ARG A 135 2.79 5.08 16.06
C ARG A 135 1.33 5.16 15.64
N PHE A 136 0.74 4.05 15.23
CA PHE A 136 -0.63 4.00 14.74
C PHE A 136 -1.41 2.88 15.42
N PRO A 137 -2.67 3.13 15.83
CA PRO A 137 -3.50 2.09 16.43
C PRO A 137 -3.88 1.07 15.36
N LYS A 138 -3.29 -0.12 15.44
CA LYS A 138 -3.59 -1.27 14.58
C LYS A 138 -4.21 -2.45 15.32
N LEU A 139 -4.02 -2.49 16.63
CA LEU A 139 -4.50 -3.56 17.51
C LEU A 139 -5.63 -3.03 18.37
N VAL A 140 -6.56 -3.92 18.70
CA VAL A 140 -7.56 -3.69 19.74
C VAL A 140 -6.96 -4.25 21.03
N PHE A 141 -6.92 -3.43 22.07
CA PHE A 141 -6.57 -3.84 23.42
C PHE A 141 -7.88 -3.95 24.20
N ASP A 142 -8.13 -5.13 24.78
CA ASP A 142 -9.29 -5.45 25.61
C ASP A 142 -9.02 -5.23 27.11
#